data_AF-A0ABD3END7-F1
#
_entry.id   AF-A0ABD3END7-F1
#
_cell.length_a   1.000
_cell.length_b   1.000
_cell.length_c   1.000
_cell.angle_alpha   90.00
_cell.angle_beta   90.00
_cell.angle_gamma   90.00
#
_symmetry.space_group_name_H-M   'P 1'
#
loop_
_entity.id
_entity.type
_entity.pdbx_description
1 polymer ?
#
loop_
_entity_poly.entity_id
_entity_poly.type
_entity_poly.pdbx_seq_one_letter_code
_entity_poly.pdbx_strand_id
1 'polypeptide(L)'
;MYEARDEARNKYLKEQQLKKLEEKNGNQETEDAVSDDEDNYDSLKVDEAKVDESKQMDFAKVEKRVRTIGGGSTGTVRNLRIREDTAKYLLNLDVNSAHYDPKTRSMREDPLPDMDPNEIFYAGDNQNRVSGQALEFKQLNIHVWEAFEKGNDVHMQAAPSQAQLLYKNFRVNKDKLKSHTKDTIMVEGSFVGLQVLPEDG
;
A
#
# COMPACT_ATOMS: atom_id res chain seq x y z
N MET A 1 0.24 -14.10 54.46
CA MET A 1 1.39 -13.37 55.08
C MET A 1 2.28 -12.66 54.05
N TYR A 2 2.46 -13.19 52.83
CA TYR A 2 3.26 -12.53 51.78
C TYR A 2 2.50 -11.39 51.09
N GLU A 3 1.21 -11.61 50.76
CA GLU A 3 0.35 -10.62 50.10
C GLU A 3 0.16 -9.33 50.90
N ALA A 4 -0.07 -9.43 52.21
CA ALA A 4 -0.19 -8.27 53.09
C ALA A 4 1.09 -7.41 53.15
N ARG A 5 2.26 -8.03 52.95
CA ARG A 5 3.55 -7.32 52.93
C ARG A 5 3.77 -6.57 51.62
N ASP A 6 3.35 -7.17 50.51
CA ASP A 6 3.42 -6.53 49.19
C ASP A 6 2.42 -5.37 49.06
N GLU A 7 1.22 -5.52 49.62
CA GLU A 7 0.24 -4.44 49.70
C GLU A 7 0.73 -3.26 50.55
N ALA A 8 1.34 -3.52 51.71
CA ALA A 8 1.92 -2.49 52.56
C ALA A 8 3.06 -1.74 51.85
N ARG A 9 3.91 -2.48 51.11
CA ARG A 9 4.98 -1.89 50.30
C ARG A 9 4.43 -0.98 49.19
N ASN A 10 3.41 -1.44 48.47
CA ASN A 10 2.78 -0.66 47.40
C ASN A 10 2.09 0.61 47.94
N LYS A 11 1.42 0.51 49.10
CA LYS A 11 0.79 1.66 49.74
C LYS A 11 1.82 2.72 50.16
N TYR A 12 2.93 2.29 50.77
CA TYR A 12 4.02 3.19 51.16
C TYR A 12 4.66 3.91 49.96
N LEU A 13 4.88 3.19 48.86
CA LEU A 13 5.39 3.76 47.61
C LEU A 13 4.44 4.83 47.04
N LYS A 14 3.13 4.61 47.16
CA LYS A 14 2.11 5.56 46.67
C LYS A 14 2.01 6.81 47.55
N GLU A 15 2.11 6.67 48.87
CA GLU A 15 2.17 7.80 49.81
C GLU A 15 3.43 8.65 49.60
N GLN A 16 4.59 8.03 49.37
CA GLN A 16 5.84 8.72 49.01
C GLN A 16 5.70 9.57 47.73
N GLN A 17 4.99 9.06 46.72
CA GLN A 17 4.74 9.80 45.47
C GLN A 17 3.80 11.00 45.68
N LEU A 18 2.74 10.84 46.47
CA LEU A 18 1.82 11.94 46.80
C LEU A 18 2.54 13.05 47.58
N LYS A 19 3.31 12.70 48.60
CA LYS A 19 4.06 13.68 49.39
C LYS A 19 5.03 14.51 48.55
N LYS A 20 5.69 13.86 47.58
CA LYS A 20 6.62 14.52 46.65
C LYS A 20 5.90 15.47 45.66
N LEU A 21 4.63 15.20 45.33
CA LEU A 21 3.81 16.09 44.51
C LEU A 21 3.32 17.29 45.32
N GLU A 22 2.90 17.09 46.57
CA GLU A 22 2.49 18.18 47.47
C GLU A 22 3.65 19.15 47.76
N GLU A 23 4.85 18.63 48.04
CA GLU A 23 6.06 19.45 48.24
C GLU A 23 6.43 20.25 46.98
N LYS A 24 6.10 19.74 45.78
CA LYS A 24 6.39 20.42 44.51
C LYS A 24 5.39 21.53 44.20
N ASN A 25 4.12 21.35 44.58
CA ASN A 25 3.09 22.37 44.40
C ASN A 25 3.21 23.53 45.40
N GLY A 26 3.70 23.28 46.63
CA GLY A 26 3.90 24.33 47.63
C GLY A 26 5.00 25.35 47.30
N ASN A 27 5.85 25.08 46.31
CA ASN A 27 6.97 25.95 45.91
C ASN A 27 6.66 26.83 44.68
N GLN A 28 5.43 26.81 44.16
CA GLN A 28 5.04 27.54 42.93
C GLN A 28 4.14 28.76 43.20
N GLU A 29 3.84 29.09 44.45
CA GLU A 29 2.88 30.16 44.84
C GLU A 29 3.51 31.47 45.35
N THR A 30 4.71 31.83 44.90
CA THR A 30 5.26 33.18 45.14
C THR A 30 6.01 33.69 43.91
N GLU A 31 5.32 34.52 43.11
CA GLU A 31 5.83 35.69 42.37
C GLU A 31 4.73 36.13 41.38
N ASP A 32 3.80 36.88 41.94
CA ASP A 32 2.69 37.57 41.27
C ASP A 32 3.17 38.93 40.71
N ALA A 33 2.46 39.42 39.68
CA ALA A 33 2.11 40.83 39.44
C ALA A 33 2.62 41.55 38.17
N VAL A 34 1.65 41.71 37.25
CA VAL A 34 1.18 42.94 36.56
C VAL A 34 2.03 43.67 35.50
N SER A 35 1.47 43.80 34.29
CA SER A 35 1.19 45.10 33.63
C SER A 35 0.30 44.90 32.40
N ASP A 36 -0.75 45.71 32.35
CA ASP A 36 -1.78 45.88 31.30
C ASP A 36 -1.23 46.78 30.16
N ASP A 37 -1.59 46.53 28.89
CA ASP A 37 -1.99 47.55 27.89
C ASP A 37 -2.30 46.96 26.50
N GLU A 38 -3.21 47.64 25.79
CA GLU A 38 -3.95 47.22 24.60
C GLU A 38 -3.15 47.15 23.27
N ASP A 39 -3.84 46.58 22.26
CA ASP A 39 -3.76 46.87 20.82
C ASP A 39 -2.93 45.98 19.84
N ASN A 40 -3.70 45.38 18.92
CA ASN A 40 -3.48 45.36 17.45
C ASN A 40 -2.61 44.23 16.83
N TYR A 41 -3.31 43.30 16.16
CA TYR A 41 -2.95 42.51 14.97
C TYR A 41 -1.44 42.34 14.62
N ASP A 42 -0.90 41.11 14.67
CA ASP A 42 -0.22 40.51 13.50
C ASP A 42 0.14 39.02 13.69
N SER A 43 0.10 38.35 12.56
CA SER A 43 0.33 36.96 12.20
C SER A 43 1.70 36.38 12.60
N LEU A 44 1.69 35.10 12.99
CA LEU A 44 2.75 34.10 12.75
C LEU A 44 4.17 34.42 13.27
N LYS A 45 4.46 34.01 14.52
CA LYS A 45 5.81 33.58 14.90
C LYS A 45 5.79 32.22 15.60
N VAL A 46 6.71 31.39 15.13
CA VAL A 46 6.96 29.99 15.45
C VAL A 46 7.51 29.89 16.87
N ASP A 47 6.72 29.35 17.80
CA ASP A 47 7.23 28.96 19.11
C ASP A 47 7.97 27.63 18.99
N GLU A 48 9.29 27.76 18.94
CA GLU A 48 10.27 26.70 19.14
C GLU A 48 10.06 26.11 20.54
N ALA A 49 9.30 25.02 20.60
CA ALA A 49 9.04 24.29 21.84
C ALA A 49 10.37 23.83 22.46
N LYS A 50 10.79 24.50 23.55
CA LYS A 50 11.87 24.07 24.43
C LYS A 50 11.58 22.64 24.88
N VAL A 51 12.30 21.68 24.32
CA VAL A 51 12.26 20.28 24.76
C VAL A 51 12.92 20.23 26.13
N ASP A 52 12.11 19.94 27.15
CA ASP A 52 12.53 19.78 28.55
C ASP A 52 13.58 18.65 28.67
N GLU A 53 14.85 19.04 28.88
CA GLU A 53 16.02 18.14 28.98
C GLU A 53 15.88 17.07 30.08
N SER A 54 14.95 17.25 31.02
CA SER A 54 14.66 16.26 32.07
C SER A 54 14.10 14.93 31.51
N LYS A 55 13.51 14.93 30.30
CA LYS A 55 12.99 13.72 29.63
C LYS A 55 14.04 12.95 28.83
N GLN A 56 15.24 13.49 28.67
CA GLN A 56 16.31 12.87 27.88
C GLN A 56 17.06 11.77 28.65
N MET A 57 16.99 11.80 29.99
CA MET A 57 17.76 10.92 30.87
C MET A 57 17.24 9.47 30.90
N ASP A 58 16.01 9.21 30.47
CA ASP A 58 15.42 7.88 30.46
C ASP A 58 15.90 6.99 29.30
N PHE A 59 16.51 7.57 28.26
CA PHE A 59 17.13 6.79 27.17
C PHE A 59 18.52 6.22 27.55
N ALA A 60 19.14 6.73 28.61
CA ALA A 60 20.48 6.31 29.02
C ALA A 60 20.48 5.02 29.87
N LYS A 61 19.31 4.59 30.37
CA LYS A 61 19.19 3.34 31.14
C LYS A 61 19.04 2.14 30.21
N VAL A 62 20.10 1.84 29.45
CA VAL A 62 20.25 0.55 28.79
C VAL A 62 20.58 -0.48 29.86
N GLU A 63 19.56 -1.11 30.45
CA GLU A 63 19.75 -2.37 31.16
C GLU A 63 20.41 -3.34 30.17
N LYS A 64 21.67 -3.70 30.47
CA LYS A 64 22.48 -4.58 29.65
C LYS A 64 21.66 -5.84 29.36
N ARG A 65 21.18 -5.96 28.11
CA ARG A 65 20.66 -7.24 27.60
C ARG A 65 21.76 -8.26 27.78
N VAL A 66 21.59 -9.14 28.77
CA VAL A 66 22.46 -10.30 28.98
C VAL A 66 22.38 -11.13 27.71
N ARG A 67 23.45 -11.12 26.91
CA ARG A 67 23.60 -12.05 25.81
C ARG A 67 23.81 -13.42 26.43
N THR A 68 22.75 -14.21 26.54
CA THR A 68 22.91 -15.65 26.74
C THR A 68 23.63 -16.21 25.51
N ILE A 69 24.48 -17.22 25.72
CA ILE A 69 25.37 -17.81 24.69
C ILE A 69 24.59 -18.40 23.49
N GLY A 70 23.26 -18.51 23.59
CA GLY A 70 22.35 -18.95 22.53
C GLY A 70 21.54 -17.85 21.85
N GLY A 71 22.03 -16.62 21.74
CA GLY A 71 21.42 -15.59 20.88
C GLY A 71 19.93 -15.32 21.16
N GLY A 72 19.53 -15.40 22.44
CA GLY A 72 18.12 -15.31 22.84
C GLY A 72 17.61 -13.87 22.82
N SER A 73 16.85 -13.53 21.78
CA SER A 73 15.77 -12.54 21.89
C SER A 73 14.93 -12.87 23.13
N THR A 74 14.76 -11.92 24.05
CA THR A 74 13.91 -12.03 25.24
C THR A 74 12.42 -11.92 24.89
N GLY A 75 12.00 -12.61 23.83
CA GLY A 75 10.63 -12.72 23.36
C GLY A 75 10.46 -14.11 22.75
N THR A 76 9.36 -14.79 23.06
CA THR A 76 9.05 -16.15 22.59
C THR A 76 9.25 -16.22 21.07
N VAL A 77 10.28 -16.93 20.61
CA VAL A 77 10.55 -17.09 19.18
C VAL A 77 9.43 -17.95 18.60
N ARG A 78 8.51 -17.34 17.87
CA ARG A 78 7.43 -18.04 17.15
C ARG A 78 7.85 -18.24 15.71
N ASN A 79 7.39 -19.34 15.10
CA ASN A 79 7.55 -19.54 13.66
C ASN A 79 6.74 -18.46 12.91
N LEU A 80 7.41 -17.73 12.02
CA LEU A 80 6.81 -16.65 11.24
C LEU A 80 6.06 -17.13 9.99
N ARG A 81 6.20 -18.42 9.64
CA ARG A 81 5.49 -19.00 8.50
C ARG A 81 4.00 -19.09 8.84
N ILE A 82 3.19 -18.49 7.97
CA ILE A 82 1.74 -18.65 7.93
C ILE A 82 1.45 -20.11 7.55
N ARG A 83 0.66 -20.82 8.37
CA ARG A 83 0.43 -22.27 8.18
C ARG A 83 -0.65 -22.55 7.15
N GLU A 84 -1.54 -21.58 6.95
CA GLU A 84 -2.63 -21.55 5.99
C GLU A 84 -2.12 -21.45 4.54
N ASP A 85 -0.99 -20.75 4.34
CA ASP A 85 -0.37 -20.58 3.04
C ASP A 85 0.48 -21.81 2.66
N THR A 86 -0.03 -22.59 1.73
CA THR A 86 0.69 -23.70 1.11
C THR A 86 1.81 -23.17 0.23
N ALA A 87 2.96 -23.86 0.22
CA ALA A 87 4.05 -23.46 -0.66
C ALA A 87 3.73 -23.87 -2.10
N LYS A 88 4.15 -23.07 -3.09
CA LYS A 88 3.85 -23.30 -4.52
C LYS A 88 4.18 -24.73 -4.99
N TYR A 89 5.37 -25.24 -4.63
CA TYR A 89 5.83 -26.58 -5.00
C TYR A 89 5.12 -27.73 -4.26
N LEU A 90 4.20 -27.42 -3.34
CA LEU A 90 3.35 -28.41 -2.67
C LEU A 90 1.92 -28.41 -3.22
N LEU A 91 1.60 -27.53 -4.19
CA LEU A 91 0.28 -27.49 -4.82
C LEU A 91 0.02 -28.74 -5.67
N ASN A 92 1.03 -29.18 -6.42
CA ASN A 92 1.01 -30.44 -7.16
C ASN A 92 2.30 -31.21 -6.88
N LEU A 93 2.18 -32.47 -6.45
CA LEU A 93 3.32 -33.34 -6.10
C LEU A 93 3.80 -34.19 -7.29
N ASP A 94 3.14 -34.11 -8.45
CA ASP A 94 3.61 -34.76 -9.66
C ASP A 94 4.94 -34.13 -10.11
N VAL A 95 5.89 -34.99 -10.48
CA VAL A 95 7.22 -34.60 -10.97
C VAL A 95 7.13 -33.83 -12.28
N ASN A 96 6.10 -34.12 -13.10
CA ASN A 96 5.87 -33.46 -14.39
C ASN A 96 5.00 -32.19 -14.29
N SER A 97 4.68 -31.75 -13.08
CA SER A 97 3.94 -30.50 -12.86
C SER A 97 4.80 -29.26 -13.17
N ALA A 98 4.21 -28.07 -12.98
CA ALA A 98 4.90 -26.81 -13.24
C ALA A 98 6.21 -26.68 -12.43
N HIS A 99 7.28 -26.27 -13.13
CA HIS A 99 8.60 -26.14 -12.52
C HIS A 99 8.67 -24.98 -11.52
N TYR A 100 9.13 -25.28 -10.29
CA TYR A 100 9.44 -24.30 -9.26
C TYR A 100 10.95 -24.01 -9.20
N ASP A 101 11.33 -22.75 -9.35
CA ASP A 101 12.72 -22.32 -9.15
C ASP A 101 12.93 -21.90 -7.66
N PRO A 102 13.65 -22.69 -6.85
CA PRO A 102 13.85 -22.40 -5.43
C PRO A 102 14.72 -21.17 -5.18
N LYS A 103 15.50 -20.71 -6.17
CA LYS A 103 16.37 -19.54 -6.02
C LYS A 103 15.57 -18.24 -6.04
N THR A 104 14.74 -18.09 -7.07
CA THR A 104 13.87 -16.91 -7.24
C THR A 104 12.52 -17.06 -6.57
N ARG A 105 12.18 -18.28 -6.10
CA ARG A 105 10.88 -18.66 -5.54
C ARG A 105 9.72 -18.43 -6.52
N SER A 106 10.01 -18.60 -7.80
CA SER A 106 9.03 -18.40 -8.88
C SER A 106 8.51 -19.74 -9.42
N MET A 107 7.23 -19.75 -9.82
CA MET A 107 6.60 -20.86 -10.54
C MET A 107 5.87 -20.23 -11.72
N ARG A 108 6.35 -20.50 -12.93
CA ARG A 108 5.90 -19.75 -14.12
C ARG A 108 4.53 -20.19 -14.60
N GLU A 109 4.41 -21.49 -14.84
CA GLU A 109 3.20 -22.14 -15.34
C GLU A 109 2.26 -22.52 -14.20
N ASP A 110 1.01 -22.80 -14.56
CA ASP A 110 -0.01 -23.29 -13.64
C ASP A 110 0.29 -24.75 -13.24
N PRO A 111 0.44 -25.08 -11.95
CA PRO A 111 0.61 -26.46 -11.50
C PRO A 111 -0.64 -27.33 -11.68
N LEU A 112 -1.84 -26.75 -11.86
CA LEU A 112 -3.13 -27.43 -11.90
C LEU A 112 -4.03 -26.90 -13.04
N PRO A 113 -3.64 -27.10 -14.32
CA PRO A 113 -4.32 -26.50 -15.47
C PRO A 113 -5.74 -27.04 -15.73
N ASP A 114 -6.05 -28.25 -15.25
CA ASP A 114 -7.33 -28.93 -15.50
C ASP A 114 -8.42 -28.59 -14.44
N MET A 115 -8.09 -27.81 -13.41
CA MET A 115 -9.04 -27.43 -12.36
C MET A 115 -9.99 -26.30 -12.81
N ASP A 116 -11.14 -26.17 -12.15
CA ASP A 116 -12.08 -25.07 -12.40
C ASP A 116 -11.42 -23.73 -12.03
N PRO A 117 -11.37 -22.74 -12.94
CA PRO A 117 -10.82 -21.40 -12.68
C PRO A 117 -11.32 -20.72 -11.40
N ASN A 118 -12.53 -21.03 -10.93
CA ASN A 118 -13.07 -20.43 -9.70
C ASN A 118 -12.52 -21.06 -8.41
N GLU A 119 -11.97 -22.28 -8.49
CA GLU A 119 -11.41 -23.02 -7.35
C GLU A 119 -9.86 -22.95 -7.34
N ILE A 120 -9.25 -22.46 -8.42
CA ILE A 120 -7.79 -22.32 -8.51
C ILE A 120 -7.31 -21.17 -7.62
N PHE A 121 -6.59 -21.53 -6.56
CA PHE A 121 -5.94 -20.55 -5.68
C PHE A 121 -4.71 -19.89 -6.33
N TYR A 122 -4.02 -20.60 -7.23
CA TYR A 122 -2.79 -20.14 -7.86
C TYR A 122 -2.67 -20.64 -9.30
N ALA A 123 -2.75 -19.72 -10.27
CA ALA A 123 -2.70 -20.04 -11.71
C ALA A 123 -1.33 -19.72 -12.37
N GLY A 124 -0.25 -19.70 -11.58
CA GLY A 124 1.10 -19.39 -12.05
C GLY A 124 1.47 -17.91 -12.05
N ASP A 125 2.77 -17.61 -11.98
CA ASP A 125 3.28 -16.24 -11.94
C ASP A 125 3.10 -15.52 -13.30
N ASN A 126 3.01 -16.25 -14.42
CA ASN A 126 2.84 -15.64 -15.75
C ASN A 126 1.49 -14.96 -15.91
N GLN A 127 0.41 -15.53 -15.35
CA GLN A 127 -0.92 -14.93 -15.39
C GLN A 127 -0.91 -13.55 -14.71
N ASN A 128 -0.30 -13.45 -13.54
CA ASN A 128 -0.18 -12.20 -12.77
C ASN A 128 0.72 -11.16 -13.44
N ARG A 129 1.72 -11.59 -14.22
CA ARG A 129 2.64 -10.66 -14.92
C ARG A 129 1.99 -9.90 -16.07
N VAL A 130 0.98 -10.49 -16.72
CA VAL A 130 0.33 -9.90 -17.90
C VAL A 130 -1.03 -9.29 -17.60
N SER A 131 -1.56 -9.49 -16.40
CA SER A 131 -2.88 -9.03 -16.00
C SER A 131 -2.88 -7.64 -15.36
N GLY A 132 -4.09 -7.10 -15.15
CA GLY A 132 -4.30 -5.82 -14.47
C GLY A 132 -3.71 -4.62 -15.21
N GLN A 133 -3.12 -3.70 -14.44
CA GLN A 133 -2.57 -2.44 -14.94
C GLN A 133 -1.37 -2.63 -15.88
N ALA A 134 -0.68 -3.77 -15.83
CA ALA A 134 0.43 -4.07 -16.73
C ALA A 134 -0.03 -4.10 -18.19
N LEU A 135 -1.24 -4.61 -18.46
CA LEU A 135 -1.82 -4.63 -19.79
C LEU A 135 -2.14 -3.22 -20.29
N GLU A 136 -2.77 -2.39 -19.45
CA GLU A 136 -3.06 -0.99 -19.79
C GLU A 136 -1.79 -0.19 -20.05
N PHE A 137 -0.77 -0.39 -19.22
CA PHE A 137 0.55 0.22 -19.40
C PHE A 137 1.21 -0.23 -20.70
N LYS A 138 1.12 -1.52 -21.06
CA LYS A 138 1.62 -2.03 -22.34
C LYS A 138 0.90 -1.38 -23.53
N GLN A 139 -0.42 -1.22 -23.47
CA GLN A 139 -1.18 -0.52 -24.52
C GLN A 139 -0.77 0.95 -24.65
N LEU A 140 -0.56 1.63 -23.52
CA LEU A 140 -0.06 3.01 -23.49
C LEU A 140 1.33 3.10 -24.15
N ASN A 141 2.25 2.18 -23.82
CA ASN A 141 3.58 2.12 -24.45
C ASN A 141 3.49 2.01 -25.97
N ILE A 142 2.67 1.07 -26.45
CA ILE A 142 2.48 0.86 -27.89
C ILE A 142 1.96 2.14 -28.55
N HIS A 143 0.96 2.79 -27.94
CA HIS A 143 0.41 4.05 -28.46
C HIS A 143 1.47 5.17 -28.52
N VAL A 144 2.33 5.27 -27.51
CA VAL A 144 3.42 6.26 -27.48
C VAL A 144 4.42 5.99 -28.61
N TRP A 145 4.81 4.73 -28.84
CA TRP A 145 5.69 4.38 -29.96
C TRP A 145 5.06 4.69 -31.32
N GLU A 146 3.78 4.34 -31.52
CA GLU A 146 3.06 4.69 -32.75
C GLU A 146 2.94 6.21 -32.96
N ALA A 147 2.77 6.99 -31.88
CA ALA A 147 2.72 8.45 -31.94
C ALA A 147 4.10 9.04 -32.28
N PHE A 148 5.16 8.49 -31.71
CA PHE A 148 6.53 8.87 -32.00
C PHE A 148 6.90 8.62 -33.46
N GLU A 149 6.55 7.46 -34.01
CA GLU A 149 6.74 7.13 -35.42
C GLU A 149 5.96 8.07 -36.36
N LYS A 150 4.82 8.59 -35.92
CA LYS A 150 4.04 9.61 -36.66
C LYS A 150 4.61 11.01 -36.55
N GLY A 151 5.69 11.21 -35.78
CA GLY A 151 6.37 12.49 -35.60
C GLY A 151 5.92 13.31 -34.38
N ASN A 152 5.08 12.73 -33.50
CA ASN A 152 4.71 13.40 -32.24
C ASN A 152 5.79 13.12 -31.19
N ASP A 153 6.39 14.16 -30.61
CA ASP A 153 7.36 14.03 -29.54
C ASP A 153 6.68 13.72 -28.19
N VAL A 154 6.39 12.45 -27.96
CA VAL A 154 5.77 11.93 -26.73
C VAL A 154 6.61 10.79 -26.22
N HIS A 155 6.98 10.83 -24.93
CA HIS A 155 7.78 9.79 -24.31
C HIS A 155 7.18 9.38 -22.97
N MET A 156 6.95 8.08 -22.80
CA MET A 156 6.25 7.57 -21.63
C MET A 156 7.04 7.79 -20.33
N GLN A 157 8.35 7.52 -20.32
CA GLN A 157 9.17 7.71 -19.11
C GLN A 157 9.49 9.20 -18.83
N ALA A 158 9.55 10.06 -19.85
CA ALA A 158 9.92 11.47 -19.66
C ALA A 158 8.70 12.32 -19.29
N ALA A 159 7.56 12.09 -19.94
CA ALA A 159 6.31 12.81 -19.71
C ALA A 159 5.12 11.84 -19.58
N PRO A 160 5.05 11.03 -18.49
CA PRO A 160 4.03 10.00 -18.33
C PRO A 160 2.60 10.57 -18.27
N SER A 161 2.41 11.72 -17.62
CA SER A 161 1.10 12.38 -17.51
C SER A 161 0.58 12.86 -18.87
N GLN A 162 1.45 13.44 -19.69
CA GLN A 162 1.13 13.87 -21.06
C GLN A 162 0.77 12.66 -21.93
N ALA A 163 1.59 11.61 -21.90
CA ALA A 163 1.32 10.37 -22.63
C ALA A 163 -0.03 9.76 -22.23
N GLN A 164 -0.33 9.71 -20.94
CA GLN A 164 -1.60 9.17 -20.45
C GLN A 164 -2.80 10.04 -20.84
N LEU A 165 -2.68 11.36 -20.82
CA LEU A 165 -3.75 12.28 -21.26
C LEU A 165 -4.05 12.11 -22.75
N LEU A 166 -3.01 12.04 -23.59
CA LEU A 166 -3.15 11.79 -25.02
C LEU A 166 -3.81 10.44 -25.29
N TYR A 167 -3.42 9.40 -24.55
CA TYR A 167 -4.03 8.08 -24.68
C TYR A 167 -5.50 8.05 -24.25
N LYS A 168 -5.87 8.77 -23.18
CA LYS A 168 -7.28 8.93 -22.77
C LYS A 168 -8.11 9.59 -23.86
N ASN A 169 -7.61 10.68 -24.44
CA ASN A 169 -8.27 11.37 -25.55
C ASN A 169 -8.38 10.46 -26.79
N PHE A 170 -7.33 9.69 -27.08
CA PHE A 170 -7.33 8.70 -28.15
C PHE A 170 -8.38 7.61 -27.95
N ARG A 171 -8.55 7.07 -26.73
CA ARG A 171 -9.60 6.08 -26.42
C ARG A 171 -11.00 6.63 -26.70
N VAL A 172 -11.29 7.84 -26.22
CA VAL A 172 -12.58 8.49 -26.45
C VAL A 172 -12.85 8.70 -27.95
N ASN A 173 -11.86 9.19 -28.70
CA ASN A 173 -12.00 9.41 -30.13
C ASN A 173 -12.13 8.08 -30.90
N LYS A 174 -11.40 7.05 -30.49
CA LYS A 174 -11.48 5.70 -31.06
C LYS A 174 -12.86 5.09 -30.87
N ASP A 175 -13.48 5.27 -29.71
CA ASP A 175 -14.82 4.73 -29.45
C ASP A 175 -15.92 5.48 -30.22
N LYS A 176 -15.80 6.82 -30.34
CA LYS A 176 -16.67 7.62 -31.23
C LYS A 176 -16.55 7.21 -32.70
N LEU A 177 -15.33 6.92 -33.16
CA LEU A 177 -15.11 6.45 -34.54
C LEU A 177 -15.75 5.08 -34.74
N LYS A 178 -15.59 4.15 -33.79
CA LYS A 178 -16.23 2.83 -33.85
C LYS A 178 -17.76 2.92 -33.90
N SER A 179 -18.39 3.80 -33.11
CA SER A 179 -19.84 3.96 -33.16
C SER A 179 -20.28 4.50 -34.53
N HIS A 180 -19.60 5.55 -35.03
CA HIS A 180 -19.90 6.09 -36.35
C HIS A 180 -19.75 5.04 -37.47
N THR A 181 -18.68 4.23 -37.44
CA THR A 181 -18.49 3.13 -38.39
C THR A 181 -19.58 2.08 -38.29
N LYS A 182 -19.99 1.69 -37.07
CA LYS A 182 -21.13 0.76 -36.88
C LYS A 182 -22.42 1.31 -37.45
N ASP A 183 -22.73 2.59 -37.18
CA ASP A 183 -23.95 3.23 -37.68
C ASP A 183 -23.94 3.30 -39.22
N THR A 184 -22.80 3.65 -39.82
CA THR A 184 -22.64 3.69 -41.29
C THR A 184 -22.87 2.29 -41.89
N ILE A 185 -22.26 1.25 -41.32
CA ILE A 185 -22.43 -0.14 -41.78
C ILE A 185 -23.87 -0.62 -41.59
N MET A 186 -24.54 -0.23 -40.49
CA MET A 186 -25.95 -0.59 -40.27
C MET A 186 -26.87 0.06 -41.29
N VAL A 187 -26.64 1.33 -41.62
CA VAL A 187 -27.41 2.04 -42.65
C VAL A 187 -27.18 1.42 -44.04
N GLU A 188 -25.94 1.12 -44.41
CA GLU A 188 -25.65 0.46 -45.69
C GLU A 188 -26.19 -0.98 -45.73
N GLY A 189 -26.06 -1.76 -44.65
CA GLY A 189 -26.58 -3.13 -44.57
C GLY A 189 -28.10 -3.22 -44.58
N SER A 190 -28.79 -2.24 -43.99
CA SER A 190 -30.26 -2.14 -44.06
C SER A 190 -30.75 -1.66 -45.43
N PHE A 191 -29.99 -0.81 -46.12
CA PHE A 191 -30.27 -0.42 -47.50
C PHE A 191 -30.17 -1.61 -48.47
N VAL A 192 -29.13 -2.46 -48.33
CA VAL A 192 -28.97 -3.66 -49.17
C VAL A 192 -30.04 -4.71 -48.87
N GLY A 193 -30.49 -4.85 -47.61
CA GLY A 193 -31.56 -5.78 -47.24
C GLY A 193 -32.95 -5.40 -47.78
N LEU A 194 -33.20 -4.12 -48.05
CA LEU A 194 -34.47 -3.64 -48.61
C LEU A 194 -34.55 -3.78 -50.13
N GLN A 195 -33.41 -3.99 -50.80
CA GLN A 195 -33.33 -4.06 -52.27
C GLN A 195 -33.49 -5.49 -52.84
N VAL A 196 -33.61 -6.51 -51.98
CA VAL A 196 -33.71 -7.94 -52.36
C VAL A 196 -35.09 -8.53 -52.07
N LEU A 197 -36.16 -7.74 -52.14
CA LEU A 197 -37.52 -8.28 -52.20
C LEU A 197 -37.97 -8.31 -53.67
N PRO A 198 -38.10 -9.50 -54.31
CA PRO A 198 -38.70 -9.59 -55.63
C PRO A 198 -40.21 -9.31 -55.53
N GLU A 199 -40.66 -8.30 -56.27
CA GLU A 199 -42.06 -8.06 -56.60
C GLU A 199 -42.51 -9.13 -57.61
N ASP A 200 -42.97 -10.28 -57.13
CA ASP A 200 -43.58 -11.30 -58.00
C ASP A 200 -45.12 -11.16 -57.99
N GLY A 201 -45.61 -10.62 -59.12
CA GLY A 201 -46.78 -11.02 -59.94
C GLY A 201 -48.04 -11.59 -59.30
#